data_AF-A0AA90HPR6-F1
#
_entry.id   AF-A0AA90HPR6-F1
#
_cell.length_a   1.000
_cell.length_b   1.000
_cell.length_c   1.000
_cell.angle_alpha   90.00
_cell.angle_beta   90.00
_cell.angle_gamma   90.00
#
_symmetry.space_group_name_H-M   'P 1'
#
loop_
_entity.id
_entity.type
_entity.pdbx_description
1 polymer ?
#
loop_
_entity_poly.entity_id
_entity_poly.type
_entity_poly.pdbx_seq_one_letter_code
_entity_poly.pdbx_strand_id
1 'polypeptide(L)'
;MKYAITSGQWVVIDNKPIEADLAIPNKYFMQDVITKEFSIYHQGNILPATYEEIKNLECAAVWEPEHVEDRLRDYFSGVPNVWVEDLKPKP
;
A
#
# COMPACT_ATOMS: atom_id res chain seq x y z
N MET A 1 12.35 -4.72 0.79
CA MET A 1 12.18 -5.11 -0.64
C MET A 1 13.42 -5.44 -1.48
N LYS A 2 14.60 -4.74 -1.45
CA LYS A 2 15.76 -5.11 -2.32
C LYS A 2 16.15 -6.60 -2.24
N TYR A 3 15.97 -7.20 -1.06
CA TYR A 3 16.29 -8.60 -0.82
C TYR A 3 15.48 -9.59 -1.67
N ALA A 4 14.26 -9.25 -2.09
CA ALA A 4 13.43 -10.14 -2.92
C ALA A 4 14.15 -10.50 -4.22
N ILE A 5 14.82 -9.52 -4.83
CA ILE A 5 15.60 -9.71 -6.06
C ILE A 5 16.94 -10.36 -5.73
N THR A 6 17.67 -9.88 -4.73
CA THR A 6 19.04 -10.35 -4.47
C THR A 6 19.11 -11.75 -3.86
N SER A 7 18.04 -12.22 -3.19
CA SER A 7 17.93 -13.59 -2.70
C SER A 7 17.54 -14.60 -3.78
N GLY A 8 17.08 -14.12 -4.94
CA GLY A 8 16.55 -14.96 -6.02
C GLY A 8 15.09 -15.38 -5.84
N GLN A 9 14.38 -14.88 -4.82
CA GLN A 9 12.94 -15.08 -4.66
C GLN A 9 12.17 -14.54 -5.87
N TRP A 10 12.50 -13.33 -6.32
CA TRP A 10 11.94 -12.73 -7.53
C TRP A 10 12.97 -12.68 -8.65
N VAL A 11 12.70 -13.45 -9.70
CA VAL A 11 13.49 -13.42 -10.94
C VAL A 11 13.08 -12.20 -11.75
N VAL A 12 14.05 -11.37 -12.14
CA VAL A 12 13.80 -10.23 -13.03
C VAL A 12 13.58 -10.74 -14.45
N ILE A 13 12.38 -10.53 -14.98
CA ILE A 13 12.00 -10.98 -16.33
C ILE A 13 12.21 -9.88 -17.39
N ASP A 14 11.95 -8.63 -17.04
CA ASP A 14 12.05 -7.48 -17.96
C ASP A 14 12.27 -6.16 -17.19
N ASN A 15 12.65 -5.08 -17.90
CA ASN A 15 12.77 -3.72 -17.37
C ASN A 15 12.26 -2.71 -18.40
N LYS A 16 11.15 -2.04 -18.08
CA LYS A 16 10.51 -1.00 -18.92
C LYS A 16 10.42 0.32 -18.13
N PRO A 17 10.58 1.49 -18.79
CA PRO A 17 10.26 2.77 -18.16
C PRO A 17 8.79 2.84 -17.71
N ILE A 18 8.54 3.54 -16.61
CA ILE A 18 7.20 3.78 -16.09
C ILE A 18 6.41 4.70 -17.03
N GLU A 19 5.14 4.38 -17.26
CA GLU A 19 4.23 5.19 -18.06
C GLU A 19 3.83 6.46 -17.28
N ALA A 20 3.61 7.57 -17.97
CA ALA A 20 3.47 8.88 -17.33
C ALA A 20 2.26 8.99 -16.40
N ASP A 21 1.19 8.25 -16.71
CA ASP A 21 -0.02 8.10 -15.90
C ASP A 21 0.24 7.31 -14.61
N LEU A 22 1.08 6.27 -14.67
CA LEU A 22 1.51 5.49 -13.51
C LEU A 22 2.53 6.21 -12.62
N ALA A 23 3.19 7.25 -13.15
CA ALA A 23 4.14 8.06 -12.40
C ALA A 23 3.48 9.11 -11.49
N ILE A 24 2.15 9.26 -11.55
CA ILE A 24 1.40 10.22 -10.73
C ILE A 24 1.36 9.70 -9.28
N PRO A 25 1.88 10.45 -8.30
CA PRO A 25 1.88 9.99 -6.91
C PRO A 25 0.46 9.88 -6.34
N ASN A 26 0.17 8.74 -5.72
CA ASN A 26 -1.09 8.54 -5.02
C ASN A 26 -1.08 9.21 -3.63
N LYS A 27 -2.27 9.47 -3.11
CA LYS A 27 -2.49 9.83 -1.71
C LYS A 27 -2.70 8.56 -0.89
N TYR A 28 -2.17 8.55 0.32
CA TYR A 28 -2.33 7.46 1.27
C TYR A 28 -2.84 8.02 2.59
N PHE A 29 -3.59 7.24 3.35
CA PHE A 29 -3.98 7.63 4.70
C PHE A 29 -3.05 7.02 5.74
N MET A 30 -2.98 7.66 6.89
CA MET A 30 -2.32 7.18 8.09
C MET A 30 -3.31 7.27 9.25
N GLN A 31 -3.20 6.35 10.21
CA GLN A 31 -4.00 6.36 11.41
C GLN A 31 -3.10 6.19 12.64
N ASP A 32 -3.19 7.12 13.59
CA ASP A 32 -2.50 6.96 14.86
C ASP A 32 -3.16 5.85 15.69
N VAL A 33 -2.38 4.88 16.15
CA VAL A 33 -2.90 3.71 16.86
C VAL A 33 -3.41 4.05 18.27
N ILE A 34 -2.95 5.14 18.87
CA ILE A 34 -3.29 5.63 20.21
C ILE A 34 -4.44 6.62 20.15
N THR A 35 -4.32 7.71 19.38
CA THR A 35 -5.32 8.78 19.32
C THR A 35 -6.47 8.48 18.36
N LYS A 36 -6.29 7.54 17.44
CA LYS A 36 -7.20 7.22 16.32
C LYS A 36 -7.37 8.35 15.30
N GLU A 37 -6.56 9.40 15.37
CA GLU A 37 -6.59 10.49 14.41
C GLU A 37 -6.11 10.04 13.03
N PHE A 38 -6.77 10.57 12.00
CA PHE A 38 -6.41 10.31 10.60
C PHE A 38 -5.57 11.45 10.03
N SER A 39 -4.66 11.09 9.14
CA SER A 39 -3.94 12.03 8.30
C SER A 39 -3.76 11.50 6.89
N ILE A 40 -3.56 12.40 5.93
CA ILE A 40 -3.24 12.07 4.54
C ILE A 40 -1.77 12.37 4.29
N TYR A 41 -1.06 11.38 3.79
CA TYR A 41 0.26 11.51 3.21
C TYR A 41 0.17 11.75 1.70
N HIS A 42 0.85 12.80 1.23
CA HIS A 42 1.00 13.07 -0.19
C HIS A 42 2.31 13.83 -0.48
N GLN A 43 3.19 13.22 -1.27
CA GLN A 43 4.45 13.85 -1.73
C GLN A 43 5.28 14.47 -0.58
N GLY A 44 5.45 13.75 0.53
CA GLY A 44 6.23 14.22 1.68
C GLY A 44 5.47 15.11 2.66
N ASN A 45 4.23 15.49 2.36
CA ASN A 45 3.38 16.27 3.25
C ASN A 45 2.41 15.35 4.01
N ILE A 46 2.20 15.65 5.30
CA ILE A 46 1.21 14.97 6.14
C ILE A 46 0.24 16.04 6.65
N LEU A 47 -1.05 15.86 6.37
CA LEU A 47 -2.11 16.78 6.78
C LEU A 47 -3.18 16.02 7.56
N PRO A 48 -3.76 16.60 8.62
CA PRO A 48 -4.91 16.01 9.30
C PRO A 48 -6.07 15.77 8.33
N ALA A 49 -6.84 14.71 8.57
CA ALA A 49 -7.95 14.32 7.71
C ALA A 49 -9.12 13.72 8.50
N THR A 50 -10.28 13.67 7.87
CA THR A 50 -11.49 13.02 8.38
C THR A 50 -11.64 11.61 7.81
N TYR A 51 -12.47 10.77 8.43
CA TYR A 51 -12.77 9.43 7.93
C TYR A 51 -13.34 9.45 6.49
N GLU A 52 -14.21 10.43 6.19
CA GLU A 52 -14.82 10.56 4.86
C GLU A 52 -13.79 10.86 3.75
N GLU A 53 -12.73 11.58 4.08
CA GLU A 53 -11.63 11.89 3.16
C GLU A 53 -10.72 10.68 2.90
N ILE A 54 -10.62 9.76 3.86
CA ILE A 54 -9.64 8.66 3.84
C ILE A 54 -10.24 7.28 3.54
N LYS A 55 -11.56 7.09 3.64
CA LYS A 55 -12.21 5.77 3.51
C LYS A 55 -11.94 5.01 2.20
N ASN A 56 -11.54 5.71 1.14
CA ASN A 56 -11.24 5.16 -0.17
C ASN A 56 -9.74 5.20 -0.51
N LEU A 57 -8.89 5.67 0.41
CA LEU A 57 -7.45 5.71 0.24
C LEU A 57 -6.83 4.41 0.77
N GLU A 58 -5.69 4.03 0.21
CA GLU A 58 -4.88 2.96 0.80
C GLU A 58 -4.10 3.48 2.02
N CYS A 59 -3.85 2.58 2.97
CA CYS A 59 -3.01 2.89 4.13
C CYS A 59 -1.54 3.06 3.71
N ALA A 60 -0.87 4.07 4.24
CA ALA A 60 0.57 4.22 4.12
C ALA A 60 1.27 3.15 4.96
N ALA A 61 1.71 2.08 4.30
CA ALA A 61 2.34 0.93 4.93
C ALA A 61 3.63 0.51 4.20
N VAL A 62 4.53 -0.13 4.94
CA VAL A 62 5.70 -0.80 4.37
C VAL A 62 5.27 -2.21 3.96
N TRP A 63 5.44 -2.51 2.67
CA TRP A 63 5.15 -3.83 2.11
C TRP A 63 6.42 -4.66 2.00
N GLU A 64 6.38 -5.88 2.52
CA GLU A 64 7.38 -6.91 2.27
C GLU A 64 6.94 -7.80 1.09
N PRO A 65 7.87 -8.50 0.43
CA PRO A 65 7.60 -9.34 -0.74
C PRO A 65 6.48 -10.35 -0.50
N GLU A 66 6.43 -10.97 0.67
CA GLU A 66 5.40 -11.93 1.03
C GLU A 66 4.01 -11.29 1.04
N HIS A 67 3.90 -10.04 1.51
CA HIS A 67 2.64 -9.30 1.49
C HIS A 67 2.16 -9.03 0.05
N VAL A 68 3.10 -8.74 -0.87
CA VAL A 68 2.79 -8.52 -2.29
C VAL A 68 2.37 -9.83 -2.95
N GLU A 69 3.08 -10.92 -2.69
CA GLU A 69 2.76 -12.26 -3.21
C GLU A 69 1.38 -12.73 -2.76
N ASP A 70 1.07 -12.60 -1.46
CA ASP A 70 -0.24 -12.95 -0.91
C ASP A 70 -1.34 -12.11 -1.56
N ARG A 71 -1.13 -10.79 -1.69
CA ARG A 71 -2.12 -9.89 -2.29
C ARG A 71 -2.43 -10.26 -3.74
N LEU A 72 -1.41 -10.63 -4.53
CA LEU A 72 -1.58 -11.10 -5.90
C LEU A 72 -2.30 -12.45 -5.93
N ARG A 73 -1.87 -13.42 -5.12
CA ARG A 73 -2.46 -14.76 -5.04
C ARG A 73 -3.95 -14.69 -4.70
N ASP A 74 -4.30 -13.91 -3.68
CA ASP A 74 -5.66 -13.77 -3.19
C ASP A 74 -6.55 -13.03 -4.19
N TYR A 75 -6.03 -11.99 -4.83
CA TYR A 75 -6.72 -11.26 -5.90
C TYR A 75 -7.09 -12.19 -7.06
N PHE A 76 -6.15 -12.98 -7.57
CA PHE A 76 -6.41 -13.93 -8.65
C PHE A 76 -7.28 -15.12 -8.22
N SER A 77 -7.33 -15.43 -6.93
CA SER A 77 -8.19 -16.47 -6.36
C SER A 77 -9.59 -15.96 -6.00
N GLY A 78 -9.83 -14.64 -6.06
CA GLY A 78 -11.10 -14.02 -5.71
C GLY A 78 -11.44 -14.09 -4.21
N VAL A 79 -10.43 -14.19 -3.34
CA VAL A 79 -10.60 -14.25 -1.88
C VAL A 79 -10.12 -12.96 -1.21
N PRO A 80 -10.65 -12.61 -0.01
CA PRO A 80 -10.14 -11.47 0.75
C PRO A 80 -8.67 -11.66 1.13
N ASN A 81 -7.88 -10.59 1.04
CA ASN A 81 -6.48 -10.58 1.47
C ASN A 81 -6.36 -10.03 2.90
N VAL A 82 -5.70 -10.78 3.78
CA VAL A 82 -5.57 -10.42 5.21
C VAL A 82 -4.91 -9.06 5.41
N TRP A 83 -3.86 -8.73 4.65
CA TRP A 83 -3.13 -7.47 4.78
C TRP A 83 -4.01 -6.27 4.39
N VAL A 84 -4.78 -6.40 3.32
CA VAL A 84 -5.72 -5.36 2.87
C VAL A 84 -6.82 -5.14 3.90
N GLU A 85 -7.35 -6.21 4.49
CA GLU A 85 -8.40 -6.13 5.51
C GLU A 85 -7.89 -5.49 6.82
N ASP A 86 -6.72 -5.91 7.30
CA ASP A 86 -6.14 -5.42 8.55
C ASP A 86 -5.75 -3.94 8.49
N LEU A 87 -5.38 -3.47 7.28
CA LEU A 87 -4.98 -2.10 7.00
C LEU A 87 -6.17 -1.17 6.69
N LYS A 88 -7.41 -1.63 6.73
CA LYS A 88 -8.57 -0.74 6.60
C LYS A 88 -8.60 0.29 7.74
N PRO A 89 -9.08 1.52 7.47
CA PRO A 89 -9.23 2.53 8.51
C PRO A 89 -10.21 2.04 9.57
N LYS A 90 -9.84 2.18 10.84
CA LYS A 90 -10.64 1.70 11.98
C LYS A 90 -11.33 2.90 12.63
N PRO A 91 -12.66 2.98 12.62
CA PRO A 91 -13.37 4.08 13.30
C PRO A 91 -13.19 4.04 14.81
#